data_AF-A0A2I0VLP3-F1
#
_entry.id   AF-A0A2I0VLP3-F1
#
_cell.length_a   1.000
_cell.length_b   1.000
_cell.length_c   1.000
_cell.angle_alpha   90.00
_cell.angle_beta   90.00
_cell.angle_gamma   90.00
#
_symmetry.space_group_name_H-M   'P 1'
#
loop_
_entity.id
_entity.type
_entity.pdbx_description
1 polymer ?
#
loop_
_entity_poly.entity_id
_entity_poly.type
_entity_poly.pdbx_seq_one_letter_code
_entity_poly.pdbx_strand_id
1 'polypeptide(L)'
;MHLEDQKLKFSTITHHASVTQCLGSASGEEWFLGVAKSSILEEGAELNDGILKTPVQSKCGHNYVPPHPDDVYMFRVTGTKFLKLNRGTWHAGPLFKSKTMDFYNLELSDTNIVDHTTHDFHKNDGVVFLVEEDY
;
A
#
# COMPACT_ATOMS: atom_id res chain seq x y z
N MET A 1 9.68 -0.75 -13.97
CA MET A 1 9.17 0.51 -13.40
C MET A 1 10.37 1.26 -12.84
N HIS A 2 10.66 2.45 -13.35
CA HIS A 2 11.77 3.29 -12.86
C HIS A 2 11.23 4.26 -11.81
N LEU A 3 11.84 4.31 -10.63
CA LEU A 3 11.48 5.23 -9.56
C LEU A 3 12.68 6.09 -9.18
N GLU A 4 12.42 7.36 -8.87
CA GLU A 4 13.42 8.34 -8.48
C GLU A 4 13.00 9.06 -7.18
N ASP A 5 13.99 9.56 -6.44
CA ASP A 5 13.85 10.47 -5.29
C ASP A 5 12.81 10.04 -4.23
N GLN A 6 12.72 8.73 -3.99
CA GLN A 6 11.85 8.20 -2.95
C GLN A 6 12.35 8.61 -1.56
N LYS A 7 11.41 9.01 -0.70
CA LYS A 7 11.72 9.35 0.70
C LYS A 7 11.39 8.17 1.59
N LEU A 8 12.15 7.97 2.65
CA LEU A 8 11.85 7.02 3.72
C LEU A 8 10.73 7.52 4.65
N LYS A 9 9.64 8.02 4.05
CA LYS A 9 8.44 8.48 4.74
C LYS A 9 7.23 8.48 3.82
N PHE A 10 6.06 8.30 4.38
CA PHE A 10 4.80 8.41 3.66
C PHE A 10 3.66 8.85 4.59
N SER A 11 2.64 9.46 4.00
CA SER A 11 1.38 9.77 4.68
C SER A 11 0.18 9.24 3.90
N THR A 12 0.40 8.58 2.77
CA THR A 12 -0.66 8.05 1.91
C THR A 12 -0.43 6.57 1.68
N ILE A 13 -1.51 5.80 1.66
CA ILE A 13 -1.50 4.36 1.37
C ILE A 13 -2.59 4.05 0.35
N THR A 14 -2.32 3.15 -0.60
CA THR A 14 -3.22 2.85 -1.72
C THR A 14 -3.55 1.36 -1.74
N HIS A 15 -4.75 1.00 -2.19
CA HIS A 15 -5.07 -0.37 -2.55
C HIS A 15 -5.69 -0.47 -3.95
N HIS A 16 -5.59 -1.67 -4.52
CA HIS A 16 -6.18 -2.08 -5.79
C HIS A 16 -7.21 -3.17 -5.54
N ALA A 17 -8.47 -2.96 -5.91
CA ALA A 17 -9.57 -3.85 -5.55
C ALA A 17 -9.75 -5.02 -6.51
N SER A 18 -9.26 -4.92 -7.74
CA SER A 18 -9.52 -5.86 -8.82
C SER A 18 -8.33 -6.72 -9.18
N VAL A 19 -7.11 -6.27 -8.84
CA VAL A 19 -5.87 -6.93 -9.26
C VAL A 19 -4.95 -7.29 -8.10
N THR A 20 -4.07 -8.25 -8.36
CA THR A 20 -2.85 -8.43 -7.57
C THR A 20 -1.73 -7.60 -8.18
N GLN A 21 -0.75 -7.25 -7.36
CA GLN A 21 0.49 -6.61 -7.83
C GLN A 21 1.70 -7.40 -7.32
N CYS A 22 2.73 -7.56 -8.14
CA CYS A 22 3.99 -8.17 -7.72
C CYS A 22 5.16 -7.21 -7.93
N LEU A 23 5.96 -7.00 -6.88
CA LEU A 23 7.07 -6.06 -6.85
C LEU A 23 8.37 -6.75 -6.43
N GLY A 24 9.46 -6.43 -7.12
CA GLY A 24 10.82 -6.84 -6.73
C GLY A 24 11.87 -5.90 -7.32
N SER A 25 12.91 -5.59 -6.54
CA SER A 25 14.03 -4.77 -7.01
C SER A 25 14.80 -5.49 -8.12
N ALA A 26 15.15 -4.78 -9.18
CA ALA A 26 15.97 -5.31 -10.27
C ALA A 26 17.47 -5.37 -9.90
N SER A 27 17.93 -4.54 -8.96
CA SER A 27 19.32 -4.54 -8.47
C SER A 27 19.53 -5.46 -7.26
N GLY A 28 18.46 -5.88 -6.59
CA GLY A 28 18.52 -6.62 -5.32
C GLY A 28 18.89 -5.74 -4.12
N GLU A 29 18.95 -4.42 -4.32
CA GLU A 29 19.10 -3.44 -3.26
C GLU A 29 17.90 -3.47 -2.30
N GLU A 30 18.15 -3.02 -1.08
CA GLU A 30 17.14 -2.93 -0.04
C GLU A 30 16.06 -1.91 -0.34
N TRP A 31 14.82 -2.27 -0.01
CA TRP A 31 13.67 -1.39 -0.10
C TRP A 31 12.63 -1.74 0.96
N PHE A 32 11.68 -0.84 1.14
CA PHE A 32 10.66 -0.91 2.17
C PHE A 32 9.27 -0.77 1.58
N LEU A 33 8.28 -1.40 2.22
CA LEU A 33 6.89 -1.32 1.85
C LEU A 33 6.02 -1.25 3.11
N GLY A 34 5.34 -0.13 3.30
CA GLY A 34 4.27 -0.03 4.29
C GLY A 34 3.06 -0.79 3.77
N VAL A 35 2.42 -1.61 4.60
CA VAL A 35 1.23 -2.38 4.22
C VAL A 35 0.18 -2.40 5.32
N ALA A 36 -1.09 -2.58 4.93
CA ALA A 36 -2.18 -2.94 5.84
C ALA A 36 -3.10 -3.98 5.18
N LYS A 37 -3.85 -4.72 6.00
CA LYS A 37 -4.77 -5.76 5.52
C LYS A 37 -5.86 -5.15 4.64
N SER A 38 -6.33 -5.90 3.64
CA SER A 38 -7.53 -5.51 2.88
C SER A 38 -8.70 -5.22 3.80
N SER A 39 -9.38 -4.13 3.49
CA SER A 39 -10.58 -3.67 4.18
C SER A 39 -11.76 -3.49 3.22
N ILE A 40 -11.68 -4.12 2.04
CA ILE A 40 -12.78 -4.20 1.09
C ILE A 40 -13.91 -5.03 1.73
N LEU A 41 -15.13 -4.53 1.61
CA LEU A 41 -16.32 -5.22 2.09
C LEU A 41 -16.90 -6.04 0.95
N GLU A 42 -17.03 -7.35 1.17
CA GLU A 42 -17.74 -8.24 0.27
C GLU A 42 -19.26 -7.97 0.35
N GLU A 43 -19.97 -8.18 -0.76
CA GLU A 43 -21.43 -8.04 -0.78
C GLU A 43 -22.07 -9.00 0.23
N GLY A 44 -22.87 -8.46 1.15
CA GLY A 44 -23.57 -9.23 2.19
C GLY A 44 -22.75 -9.52 3.45
N ALA A 45 -21.55 -8.96 3.62
CA ALA A 45 -20.81 -9.05 4.87
C ALA A 45 -21.48 -8.23 5.99
N GLU A 46 -21.84 -8.88 7.09
CA GLU A 46 -22.30 -8.19 8.30
C GLU A 46 -21.11 -7.53 9.01
N LEU A 47 -21.23 -6.23 9.30
CA LEU A 47 -20.26 -5.49 10.12
C LEU A 47 -20.41 -5.93 11.58
N ASN A 48 -19.83 -7.07 11.93
CA ASN A 48 -19.70 -7.53 13.30
C ASN A 48 -18.37 -7.03 13.89
N ASP A 49 -18.28 -5.75 14.21
CA ASP A 49 -17.39 -5.34 15.29
C ASP A 49 -17.77 -3.98 15.89
N GLY A 50 -17.67 -3.88 17.21
CA GLY A 50 -18.11 -2.75 18.04
C GLY A 50 -17.31 -1.44 17.85
N ILE A 51 -16.58 -1.30 16.75
CA ILE A 51 -15.92 -0.06 16.34
C ILE A 51 -16.64 0.41 15.07
N LEU A 52 -17.49 1.42 15.24
CA LEU A 52 -18.16 2.16 14.17
C LEU A 52 -17.13 2.83 13.24
N LYS A 53 -16.58 2.08 12.27
CA LYS A 53 -15.97 2.70 11.09
C LYS A 53 -16.96 2.62 9.94
N THR A 54 -17.47 3.79 9.57
CA THR A 54 -18.46 3.93 8.49
C THR A 54 -17.85 3.45 7.17
N PRO A 55 -18.47 2.48 6.48
CA PRO A 55 -18.07 2.11 5.14
C PRO A 55 -18.05 3.30 4.19
N VAL A 56 -17.05 3.35 3.32
CA VAL A 56 -16.91 4.36 2.27
C VAL A 56 -17.01 3.65 0.92
N GLN A 57 -17.77 4.24 0.00
CA GLN A 57 -17.77 3.81 -1.38
C GLN A 57 -16.59 4.44 -2.12
N SER A 58 -15.75 3.60 -2.72
CA SER A 58 -14.62 4.07 -3.54
C SER A 58 -15.12 4.60 -4.89
N LYS A 59 -14.27 5.39 -5.55
CA LYS A 59 -14.51 5.79 -6.96
C LYS A 59 -14.47 4.60 -7.94
N CYS A 60 -13.92 3.46 -7.52
CA CYS A 60 -13.85 2.23 -8.30
C CYS A 60 -15.10 1.35 -8.10
N GLY A 61 -16.07 1.79 -7.29
CA GLY A 61 -17.37 1.14 -7.12
C GLY A 61 -17.47 0.15 -5.96
N HIS A 62 -16.35 -0.28 -5.37
CA HIS A 62 -16.35 -1.16 -4.19
C HIS A 62 -16.50 -0.36 -2.89
N ASN A 63 -17.08 -1.01 -1.86
CA ASN A 63 -17.12 -0.48 -0.50
C ASN A 63 -15.91 -0.94 0.29
N TYR A 64 -15.40 -0.10 1.18
CA TYR A 64 -14.28 -0.44 2.05
C TYR A 64 -14.32 0.35 3.36
N VAL A 65 -13.55 -0.10 4.34
CA VAL A 65 -13.30 0.65 5.58
C VAL A 65 -11.91 1.31 5.50
N PRO A 66 -11.75 2.62 5.70
CA PRO A 66 -10.42 3.25 5.72
C PRO A 66 -9.47 2.58 6.73
N PRO A 67 -8.18 2.38 6.40
CA PRO A 67 -7.22 1.74 7.28
C PRO A 67 -6.93 2.62 8.50
N HIS A 68 -6.74 2.01 9.69
CA HIS A 68 -6.23 2.76 10.84
C HIS A 68 -4.72 2.91 10.75
N PRO A 69 -4.12 3.99 11.27
CA PRO A 69 -2.67 4.08 11.40
C PRO A 69 -2.04 2.89 12.14
N ASP A 70 -2.67 2.38 13.20
CA ASP A 70 -2.15 1.25 14.00
C ASP A 70 -2.18 -0.10 13.25
N ASP A 71 -2.90 -0.19 12.13
CA ASP A 71 -2.97 -1.40 11.31
C ASP A 71 -1.82 -1.46 10.28
N VAL A 72 -0.98 -0.43 10.21
CA VAL A 72 0.11 -0.32 9.24
C VAL A 72 1.36 -1.02 9.78
N TYR A 73 1.87 -1.96 8.98
CA TYR A 73 3.13 -2.67 9.21
C TYR A 73 4.15 -2.32 8.13
N MET A 74 5.43 -2.37 8.48
CA MET A 74 6.53 -2.11 7.54
C MET A 74 7.25 -3.41 7.19
N PHE A 75 7.38 -3.70 5.90
CA PHE A 75 8.27 -4.75 5.40
C PHE A 75 9.60 -4.14 4.98
N ARG A 76 10.69 -4.73 5.48
CA ARG A 76 12.06 -4.53 4.97
C ARG A 76 12.40 -5.69 4.04
N VAL A 77 12.67 -5.38 2.77
CA VAL A 77 12.92 -6.39 1.74
C VAL A 77 14.36 -6.29 1.26
N THR A 78 15.10 -7.39 1.37
CA THR A 78 16.52 -7.46 1.01
C THR A 78 16.78 -8.52 -0.05
N GLY A 79 17.78 -8.28 -0.91
CA GLY A 79 18.19 -9.21 -1.95
C GLY A 79 17.12 -9.40 -3.04
N THR A 80 17.10 -10.57 -3.65
CA THR A 80 16.29 -10.86 -4.86
C THR A 80 14.86 -11.34 -4.55
N LYS A 81 14.26 -10.86 -3.47
CA LYS A 81 12.90 -11.26 -3.07
C LYS A 81 11.85 -10.46 -3.81
N PHE A 82 10.73 -11.13 -4.10
CA PHE A 82 9.54 -10.53 -4.69
C PHE A 82 8.39 -10.60 -3.69
N LEU A 83 7.61 -9.54 -3.60
CA LEU A 83 6.37 -9.49 -2.84
C LEU A 83 5.18 -9.52 -3.79
N LYS A 84 4.25 -10.46 -3.56
CA LYS A 84 2.94 -10.47 -4.22
C LYS A 84 1.89 -9.91 -3.26
N LEU A 85 1.32 -8.76 -3.60
CA LEU A 85 0.20 -8.14 -2.93
C LEU A 85 -1.10 -8.79 -3.42
N ASN A 86 -1.90 -9.28 -2.49
CA ASN A 86 -3.25 -9.77 -2.81
C ASN A 86 -4.18 -8.58 -3.08
N ARG A 87 -5.30 -8.84 -3.77
CA ARG A 87 -6.36 -7.85 -3.99
C ARG A 87 -6.75 -7.16 -2.67
N GLY A 88 -6.88 -5.84 -2.73
CA GLY A 88 -7.24 -4.99 -1.61
C GLY A 88 -6.14 -4.74 -0.58
N THR A 89 -4.95 -5.35 -0.71
CA THR A 89 -3.84 -5.07 0.21
C THR A 89 -3.44 -3.59 0.09
N TRP A 90 -3.60 -2.85 1.18
CA TRP A 90 -3.09 -1.49 1.27
C TRP A 90 -1.57 -1.51 1.25
N HIS A 91 -0.97 -0.62 0.47
CA HIS A 91 0.48 -0.52 0.37
C HIS A 91 0.96 0.92 0.11
N ALA A 92 2.15 1.25 0.60
CA ALA A 92 2.84 2.52 0.44
C ALA A 92 4.33 2.27 0.18
N GLY A 93 4.80 2.72 -0.98
CA GLY A 93 6.12 2.42 -1.53
C GLY A 93 6.02 1.84 -2.94
N PRO A 94 7.12 1.28 -3.49
CA PRO A 94 8.40 1.02 -2.84
C PRO A 94 9.13 2.27 -2.32
N LEU A 95 9.70 2.20 -1.12
CA LEU A 95 10.56 3.23 -0.54
C LEU A 95 12.01 2.73 -0.48
N PHE A 96 12.99 3.56 -0.81
CA PHE A 96 14.41 3.18 -0.80
C PHE A 96 15.31 4.41 -0.66
N LYS A 97 16.58 4.19 -0.28
CA LYS A 97 17.57 5.26 -0.04
C LYS A 97 18.27 5.74 -1.31
N SER A 98 18.52 4.83 -2.25
CA SER A 98 19.20 5.14 -3.51
C SER A 98 18.44 6.23 -4.26
N LYS A 99 19.16 7.05 -5.04
CA LYS A 99 18.52 8.14 -5.80
C LYS A 99 17.48 7.60 -6.79
N THR A 100 17.79 6.47 -7.40
CA THR A 100 16.91 5.80 -8.35
C THR A 100 16.95 4.29 -8.13
N MET A 101 15.88 3.60 -8.50
CA MET A 101 15.83 2.14 -8.51
C MET A 101 14.83 1.63 -9.53
N ASP A 102 15.19 0.57 -10.23
CA ASP A 102 14.30 -0.15 -11.13
C ASP A 102 13.63 -1.32 -10.41
N PHE A 103 12.33 -1.46 -10.62
CA PHE A 103 11.52 -2.56 -10.12
C PHE A 103 10.92 -3.36 -11.27
N TYR A 104 10.95 -4.68 -11.10
CA TYR A 104 9.98 -5.55 -11.73
C TYR A 104 8.62 -5.27 -11.08
N ASN A 105 7.65 -4.87 -11.90
CA ASN A 105 6.29 -4.59 -11.48
C ASN A 105 5.35 -5.37 -12.40
N LEU A 106 4.65 -6.36 -11.84
CA LEU A 106 3.68 -7.18 -12.57
C LEU A 106 2.28 -6.86 -12.06
N GLU A 107 1.54 -6.11 -12.88
CA GLU A 107 0.14 -5.70 -12.68
C GLU A 107 -0.51 -5.42 -14.04
N LEU A 108 -1.80 -5.05 -14.06
CA LEU A 108 -2.42 -4.54 -15.29
C LEU A 108 -1.91 -3.14 -15.60
N SER A 109 -1.72 -2.83 -16.88
CA SER A 109 -1.14 -1.55 -17.32
C SER A 109 -1.95 -0.31 -16.93
N ASP A 110 -3.24 -0.47 -16.63
CA ASP A 110 -4.18 0.58 -16.26
C ASP A 110 -4.57 0.56 -14.77
N THR A 111 -3.96 -0.31 -13.95
CA THR A 111 -4.25 -0.46 -12.50
C THR A 111 -4.25 0.88 -11.79
N ASN A 112 -3.23 1.71 -12.03
CA ASN A 112 -3.07 3.04 -11.42
C ASN A 112 -4.02 4.11 -11.99
N ILE A 113 -4.82 3.78 -13.01
CA ILE A 113 -5.79 4.68 -13.63
C ILE A 113 -7.20 4.32 -13.14
N VAL A 114 -7.58 3.04 -13.22
CA VAL A 114 -8.96 2.61 -13.02
C VAL A 114 -9.22 1.92 -11.68
N ASP A 115 -8.19 1.39 -11.03
CA ASP A 115 -8.31 0.55 -9.83
C ASP A 115 -7.43 1.04 -8.68
N HIS A 116 -7.54 2.32 -8.30
CA HIS A 116 -6.75 2.88 -7.20
C HIS A 116 -7.61 3.65 -6.20
N THR A 117 -7.53 3.25 -4.94
CA THR A 117 -8.15 3.95 -3.82
C THR A 117 -7.07 4.31 -2.81
N THR A 118 -7.01 5.59 -2.43
CA THR A 118 -5.94 6.11 -1.57
C THR A 118 -6.53 6.71 -0.30
N HIS A 119 -5.93 6.35 0.84
CA HIS A 119 -6.15 6.99 2.13
C HIS A 119 -4.99 7.94 2.43
N ASP A 120 -5.29 9.12 2.98
CA ASP A 120 -4.31 10.14 3.37
C ASP A 120 -4.31 10.28 4.90
N PHE A 121 -3.38 9.60 5.56
CA PHE A 121 -3.23 9.60 7.01
C PHE A 121 -2.91 10.98 7.59
N HIS A 122 -2.22 11.84 6.85
CA HIS A 122 -1.93 13.19 7.35
C HIS A 122 -3.23 14.00 7.44
N LYS A 123 -4.09 13.92 6.41
CA LYS A 123 -5.35 14.67 6.38
C LYS A 123 -6.41 14.09 7.32
N ASN A 124 -6.52 12.77 7.40
CA ASN A 124 -7.61 12.10 8.12
C ASN A 124 -7.25 11.76 9.56
N ASP A 125 -5.96 11.54 9.87
CA ASP A 125 -5.50 11.02 11.16
C ASP A 125 -4.40 11.90 11.80
N GLY A 126 -3.85 12.88 11.07
CA GLY A 126 -2.71 13.68 11.54
C GLY A 126 -1.39 12.91 11.62
N VAL A 127 -1.28 11.77 10.93
CA VAL A 127 -0.13 10.86 11.03
C VAL A 127 0.77 10.91 9.78
N VAL A 128 2.07 10.84 10.01
CA VAL A 128 3.10 10.60 8.98
C VAL A 128 4.01 9.47 9.46
N PHE A 129 4.22 8.47 8.62
CA PHE A 129 5.12 7.36 8.91
C PHE A 129 6.53 7.70 8.45
N LEU A 130 7.50 7.39 9.30
CA LEU A 130 8.93 7.51 9.02
C LEU A 130 9.55 6.11 9.09
N VAL A 131 10.39 5.75 8.12
CA VAL A 131 11.14 4.50 8.16
C VAL A 131 12.49 4.78 8.79
N GLU A 132 12.64 4.37 10.04
CA GLU A 132 13.90 4.40 10.78
C GLU A 132 14.61 3.06 10.60
N GLU A 133 15.93 3.09 10.41
CA GLU A 133 16.74 1.88 10.47
C GLU A 133 17.30 1.75 11.88
N ASP A 134 17.15 0.57 12.48
CA ASP A 134 17.84 0.24 13.72
C ASP A 134 19.36 0.29 13.46
N TYR A 135 20.05 1.20 14.15
CA TYR A 135 21.51 1.33 14.14
C TYR A 135 22.20 0.31 15.06
#